data_AF-A0A2J6MQP6-F1
#
_entry.id   AF-A0A2J6MQP6-F1
#
_cell.length_a   1.000
_cell.length_b   1.000
_cell.length_c   1.000
_cell.angle_alpha   90.00
_cell.angle_beta   90.00
_cell.angle_gamma   90.00
#
_symmetry.space_group_name_H-M   'P 1'
#
loop_
_entity.id
_entity.type
_entity.pdbx_description
1 polymer ?
#
loop_
_entity_poly.entity_id
_entity_poly.type
_entity_poly.pdbx_seq_one_letter_code
_entity_poly.pdbx_strand_id
1 'polypeptide(L)'
;MPSASLKNADGADEHDGIRAEQAGYLFIRAADGRHVEGRDLDMLDRAQTAVDQTRATLRYGRANVIGASDEAIRRHHALREATYPYLEEAFDFVESPDPIGSVTSIEAGAARFLDQGNCSEHAAIALVLAGRTMKDDETMFYATTRTKMDHGWAVISRNPLHAKHDTGNHGIASRTPTPDDVVMDAWAEGPAVFAGDGTFSKPDASTYERPTDRESAQFAGDAADIIEAHLRETTTPENEIRKFSDTGKPVGKPGWRQDEIPSLDRDLARSVLDRLDQPAALIANEDGSVERLRPAGGDPVARTGAEVKDDRVELRKAILAASVARSLGKASLGEHAPAVSVADAARMAPEIIEATERLAGPNKPSES
;
A
#
# COMPACT_ATOMS: atom_id res chain seq x y z
N MET A 1 9.00 -21.75 19.80
CA MET A 1 8.80 -22.87 18.86
C MET A 1 9.22 -22.40 17.47
N PRO A 2 9.90 -23.23 16.67
CA PRO A 2 10.55 -22.77 15.43
C PRO A 2 9.50 -22.46 14.35
N SER A 3 9.71 -21.32 13.69
CA SER A 3 9.01 -20.88 12.48
C SER A 3 8.93 -22.01 11.45
N ALA A 4 7.73 -22.40 11.05
CA ALA A 4 7.52 -23.20 9.87
C ALA A 4 7.56 -22.27 8.64
N SER A 5 8.80 -21.98 8.22
CA SER A 5 9.09 -21.55 6.86
C SER A 5 8.62 -22.64 5.90
N LEU A 6 7.68 -22.30 5.00
CA LEU A 6 7.43 -23.11 3.82
C LEU A 6 8.64 -22.96 2.90
N LYS A 7 9.63 -23.82 3.11
CA LYS A 7 10.78 -23.96 2.23
C LYS A 7 10.32 -24.51 0.89
N ASN A 8 10.50 -23.72 -0.17
CA ASN A 8 10.60 -24.28 -1.51
C ASN A 8 11.88 -25.13 -1.58
N ALA A 9 11.79 -26.27 -2.27
CA ALA A 9 12.75 -27.37 -2.21
C ALA A 9 14.16 -27.06 -2.76
N ASP A 10 14.43 -25.83 -3.22
CA ASP A 10 15.65 -25.50 -3.98
C ASP A 10 16.65 -24.60 -3.24
N GLY A 11 16.43 -24.24 -1.97
CA GLY A 11 17.49 -23.67 -1.13
C GLY A 11 18.12 -22.37 -1.65
N ALA A 12 17.35 -21.55 -2.37
CA ALA A 12 17.72 -20.16 -2.63
C ALA A 12 17.47 -19.31 -1.38
N ASP A 13 18.44 -18.45 -1.05
CA ASP A 13 18.36 -17.49 0.05
C ASP A 13 17.13 -16.59 -0.09
N GLU A 14 16.58 -16.18 1.05
CA GLU A 14 15.36 -15.39 1.28
C GLU A 14 15.48 -13.91 0.83
N HIS A 15 16.09 -13.67 -0.33
CA HIS A 15 16.06 -12.43 -1.12
C HIS A 15 15.41 -12.67 -2.50
N ASP A 16 14.55 -13.69 -2.61
CA ASP A 16 13.95 -14.11 -3.86
C ASP A 16 12.77 -13.22 -4.27
N GLY A 17 12.92 -12.60 -5.43
CA GLY A 17 11.87 -11.86 -6.12
C GLY A 17 11.94 -10.36 -5.83
N ILE A 18 12.09 -9.58 -6.89
CA ILE A 18 11.53 -8.23 -6.88
C ILE A 18 10.15 -8.31 -6.24
N ARG A 19 9.81 -7.39 -5.34
CA ARG A 19 8.44 -7.24 -4.83
C ARG A 19 7.52 -7.02 -6.03
N ALA A 20 6.95 -8.11 -6.54
CA ALA A 20 6.43 -8.17 -7.91
C ALA A 20 5.35 -7.11 -8.13
N GLU A 21 4.50 -6.89 -7.13
CA GLU A 21 3.48 -5.84 -7.14
C GLU A 21 4.08 -4.44 -7.18
N GLN A 22 5.09 -4.14 -6.34
CA GLN A 22 5.76 -2.83 -6.35
C GLN A 22 6.44 -2.57 -7.70
N ALA A 23 7.08 -3.58 -8.29
CA ALA A 23 7.66 -3.45 -9.61
C ALA A 23 6.63 -3.32 -10.72
N GLY A 24 5.52 -4.05 -10.63
CA GLY A 24 4.41 -3.91 -11.55
C GLY A 24 3.86 -2.48 -11.51
N TYR A 25 3.79 -1.86 -10.33
CA TYR A 25 3.41 -0.46 -10.17
C TYR A 25 4.46 0.52 -10.74
N LEU A 26 5.75 0.31 -10.46
CA LEU A 26 6.82 1.11 -11.04
C LEU A 26 6.87 1.01 -12.57
N PHE A 27 6.54 -0.16 -13.12
CA PHE A 27 6.38 -0.38 -14.55
C PHE A 27 5.22 0.45 -15.13
N ILE A 28 4.06 0.45 -14.47
CA ILE A 28 2.91 1.30 -14.86
C ILE A 28 3.35 2.78 -14.91
N ARG A 29 4.01 3.27 -13.86
CA ARG A 29 4.46 4.67 -13.84
C ARG A 29 5.51 4.96 -14.91
N ALA A 30 6.47 4.06 -15.13
CA ALA A 30 7.50 4.21 -16.17
C ALA A 30 6.89 4.24 -17.58
N ALA A 31 5.91 3.37 -17.84
CA ALA A 31 5.16 3.32 -19.09
C ALA A 31 4.35 4.60 -19.35
N ASP A 32 3.84 5.23 -18.29
CA ASP A 32 3.17 6.52 -18.34
C ASP A 32 4.14 7.73 -18.35
N GLY A 33 5.45 7.49 -18.43
CA GLY A 33 6.48 8.54 -18.45
C GLY A 33 6.74 9.21 -17.10
N ARG A 34 6.21 8.67 -16.00
CA ARG A 34 6.36 9.14 -14.62
C ARG A 34 7.36 8.27 -13.85
N HIS A 35 8.57 8.14 -14.37
CA HIS A 35 9.59 7.28 -13.76
C HIS A 35 9.91 7.70 -12.31
N VAL A 36 10.16 6.73 -11.43
CA VAL A 36 10.39 6.94 -10.00
C VAL A 36 11.82 6.52 -9.67
N GLU A 37 12.61 7.44 -9.12
CA GLU A 37 14.02 7.22 -8.80
C GLU A 37 14.42 7.91 -7.49
N GLY A 38 15.63 7.62 -7.03
CA GLY A 38 16.29 8.34 -5.94
C GLY A 38 15.45 8.35 -4.67
N ARG A 39 15.20 9.54 -4.14
CA ARG A 39 14.48 9.72 -2.87
C ARG A 39 13.04 9.22 -2.92
N ASP A 40 12.37 9.36 -4.07
CA ASP A 40 10.98 8.93 -4.23
C ASP A 40 10.88 7.39 -4.21
N LEU A 41 11.86 6.72 -4.84
CA LEU A 41 11.97 5.27 -4.82
C LEU A 41 12.30 4.74 -3.42
N ASP A 42 13.21 5.38 -2.70
CA ASP A 42 13.54 5.04 -1.31
C ASP A 42 12.34 5.18 -0.37
N MET A 43 11.55 6.25 -0.51
CA MET A 43 10.34 6.45 0.27
C MET A 43 9.27 5.40 -0.05
N LEU A 44 9.09 5.08 -1.33
CA LEU A 44 8.17 4.03 -1.77
C LEU A 44 8.60 2.64 -1.27
N ASP A 45 9.89 2.35 -1.22
CA ASP A 45 10.42 1.08 -0.73
C ASP A 45 10.28 0.89 0.78
N ARG A 46 10.50 1.96 1.56
CA ARG A 46 10.20 1.94 3.01
C ARG A 46 8.70 1.78 3.26
N ALA A 47 7.87 2.49 2.51
CA ALA A 47 6.41 2.35 2.58
C ALA A 47 5.96 0.92 2.25
N GLN A 48 6.50 0.33 1.19
CA GLN A 48 6.21 -1.05 0.82
C GLN A 48 6.65 -2.03 1.91
N THR A 49 7.82 -1.81 2.50
CA THR A 49 8.29 -2.61 3.64
C THR A 49 7.33 -2.56 4.81
N ALA A 50 6.79 -1.38 5.14
CA ALA A 50 5.78 -1.24 6.19
C ALA A 50 4.47 -1.97 5.84
N VAL A 51 4.04 -1.93 4.56
CA VAL A 51 2.88 -2.71 4.07
C VAL A 51 3.10 -4.21 4.26
N ASP A 52 4.24 -4.74 3.80
CA ASP A 52 4.59 -6.16 3.90
C ASP A 52 4.64 -6.61 5.35
N GLN A 53 5.32 -5.84 6.21
CA GLN A 53 5.42 -6.13 7.64
C GLN A 53 4.06 -6.07 8.35
N THR A 54 3.19 -5.14 7.95
CA THR A 54 1.83 -5.05 8.49
C THR A 54 1.03 -6.31 8.15
N ARG A 55 1.05 -6.74 6.89
CA ARG A 55 0.36 -7.96 6.45
C ARG A 55 0.93 -9.21 7.12
N ALA A 56 2.26 -9.29 7.28
CA ALA A 56 2.91 -10.39 8.00
C ALA A 56 2.56 -10.41 9.50
N THR A 57 2.34 -9.25 10.11
CA THR A 57 1.91 -9.11 11.49
C THR A 57 0.46 -9.57 11.66
N LEU A 58 -0.43 -9.17 10.75
CA LEU A 58 -1.86 -9.50 10.80
C LEU A 58 -2.17 -10.79 10.04
N ARG A 59 -1.67 -11.92 10.57
CA ARG A 59 -1.72 -13.24 9.91
C ARG A 59 -3.12 -13.76 9.60
N TYR A 60 -4.13 -13.32 10.36
CA TYR A 60 -5.54 -13.65 10.09
C TYR A 60 -6.22 -12.67 9.12
N GLY A 61 -5.48 -11.63 8.72
CA GLY A 61 -5.82 -10.74 7.61
C GLY A 61 -6.97 -9.81 7.94
N ARG A 62 -7.93 -9.73 7.01
CA ARG A 62 -8.98 -8.70 6.95
C ARG A 62 -10.33 -9.32 7.23
N ALA A 63 -10.86 -9.13 8.42
CA ALA A 63 -12.08 -9.81 8.85
C ALA A 63 -13.34 -9.37 8.07
N ASN A 64 -13.33 -8.17 7.51
CA ASN A 64 -14.45 -7.59 6.76
C ASN A 64 -14.36 -7.81 5.24
N VAL A 65 -13.49 -8.70 4.75
CA VAL A 65 -13.40 -9.01 3.31
C VAL A 65 -14.19 -10.28 2.97
N ILE A 66 -14.83 -10.31 1.81
CA ILE A 66 -15.53 -11.49 1.29
C ILE A 66 -14.52 -12.64 1.15
N GLY A 67 -14.84 -13.77 1.78
CA GLY A 67 -13.92 -14.92 1.86
C GLY A 67 -13.12 -15.00 3.17
N ALA A 68 -13.20 -13.99 4.04
CA ALA A 68 -12.62 -14.07 5.39
C ALA A 68 -13.17 -15.26 6.18
N SER A 69 -12.28 -15.96 6.89
CA SER A 69 -12.63 -17.13 7.70
C SER A 69 -13.43 -16.72 8.94
N ASP A 70 -14.26 -17.63 9.46
CA ASP A 70 -15.00 -17.37 10.70
C ASP A 70 -14.06 -17.11 11.89
N GLU A 71 -12.85 -17.66 11.87
CA GLU A 71 -11.82 -17.37 12.87
C GLU A 71 -11.34 -15.92 12.79
N ALA A 72 -11.03 -15.41 11.59
CA ALA A 72 -10.63 -14.01 11.38
C ALA A 72 -11.72 -13.06 11.90
N ILE A 73 -13.00 -13.38 11.63
CA ILE A 73 -14.11 -12.55 12.08
C ILE A 73 -14.27 -12.58 13.60
N ARG A 74 -14.17 -13.76 14.24
CA ARG A 74 -14.19 -13.87 15.70
C ARG A 74 -13.04 -13.11 16.35
N ARG A 75 -11.82 -13.22 15.79
CA ARG A 75 -10.64 -12.48 16.25
C ARG A 75 -10.84 -10.98 16.16
N HIS A 76 -11.47 -10.48 15.09
CA HIS A 76 -11.72 -9.05 14.95
C HIS A 76 -12.76 -8.53 15.96
N HIS A 77 -13.80 -9.32 16.23
CA HIS A 77 -14.74 -8.94 17.28
C HIS A 77 -14.11 -9.00 18.68
N ALA A 78 -13.30 -10.03 18.94
CA ALA A 78 -12.51 -10.12 20.16
C ALA A 78 -11.55 -8.94 20.30
N LEU A 79 -10.96 -8.47 19.19
CA LEU A 79 -10.14 -7.26 19.17
C LEU A 79 -10.91 -6.08 19.70
N ARG A 80 -12.09 -5.78 19.15
CA ARG A 80 -12.88 -4.64 19.62
C ARG A 80 -13.16 -4.72 21.12
N GLU A 81 -13.60 -5.88 21.62
CA GLU A 81 -13.87 -6.07 23.05
C GLU A 81 -12.59 -6.00 23.90
N ALA A 82 -11.45 -6.47 23.38
CA ALA A 82 -10.16 -6.37 24.04
C ALA A 82 -9.65 -4.93 24.04
N THR A 83 -9.92 -4.12 23.01
CA THR A 83 -9.47 -2.73 22.91
C THR A 83 -10.22 -1.80 23.88
N TYR A 84 -11.54 -1.99 24.08
CA TYR A 84 -12.37 -1.07 24.87
C TYR A 84 -11.90 -0.84 26.33
N PRO A 85 -11.53 -1.86 27.12
CA PRO A 85 -11.05 -1.67 28.49
C PRO A 85 -9.74 -0.86 28.55
N TYR A 86 -8.84 -1.07 27.58
CA TYR A 86 -7.59 -0.32 27.52
C TYR A 86 -7.76 1.04 26.87
N LEU A 87 -8.90 1.40 26.28
CA LEU A 87 -9.09 2.80 25.88
C LEU A 87 -9.06 3.71 27.09
N GLU A 88 -9.65 3.31 28.23
CA GLU A 88 -9.60 4.10 29.47
C GLU A 88 -8.24 3.99 30.18
N GLU A 89 -7.67 2.79 30.31
CA GLU A 89 -6.36 2.60 30.96
C GLU A 89 -5.18 3.09 30.12
N ALA A 90 -5.24 3.05 28.78
CA ALA A 90 -4.14 3.52 27.94
C ALA A 90 -4.01 5.05 27.93
N PHE A 91 -5.07 5.80 28.25
CA PHE A 91 -4.90 7.22 28.58
C PHE A 91 -4.09 7.42 29.87
N ASP A 92 -4.07 6.44 30.77
CA ASP A 92 -3.23 6.45 31.99
C ASP A 92 -1.83 5.84 31.76
N PHE A 93 -1.69 4.80 30.90
CA PHE A 93 -0.40 4.18 30.57
C PHE A 93 0.47 5.06 29.66
N VAL A 94 -0.16 5.86 28.84
CA VAL A 94 0.48 6.65 27.80
C VAL A 94 0.26 8.11 28.19
N GLU A 95 1.11 8.66 29.06
CA GLU A 95 1.23 10.11 29.30
C GLU A 95 1.71 10.83 28.01
N SER A 96 0.95 10.68 26.93
CA SER A 96 1.23 11.31 25.65
C SER A 96 0.71 12.74 25.68
N PRO A 97 1.52 13.74 25.30
CA PRO A 97 0.99 15.06 24.96
C PRO A 97 0.13 15.05 23.69
N ASP A 98 0.12 13.95 22.92
CA ASP A 98 -0.66 13.76 21.70
C ASP A 98 -1.73 12.65 21.85
N PRO A 99 -3.04 12.98 21.89
CA PRO A 99 -4.15 12.03 21.91
C PRO A 99 -4.22 11.10 20.69
N ILE A 100 -3.53 11.41 19.60
CA ILE A 100 -3.46 10.57 18.40
C ILE A 100 -2.52 9.40 18.66
N GLY A 101 -1.37 9.68 19.28
CA GLY A 101 -0.42 8.67 19.72
C GLY A 101 -1.11 7.59 20.55
N SER A 102 -2.02 7.95 21.46
CA SER A 102 -2.71 6.95 22.29
C SER A 102 -3.64 6.03 21.50
N VAL A 103 -4.55 6.56 20.66
CA VAL A 103 -5.49 5.72 19.88
C VAL A 103 -4.75 4.83 18.89
N THR A 104 -3.80 5.37 18.13
CA THR A 104 -3.02 4.59 17.16
C THR A 104 -2.19 3.49 17.85
N SER A 105 -1.61 3.78 19.02
CA SER A 105 -0.87 2.76 19.80
C SER A 105 -1.77 1.62 20.25
N ILE A 106 -2.97 1.95 20.73
CA ILE A 106 -3.94 0.99 21.22
C ILE A 106 -4.43 0.07 20.10
N GLU A 107 -4.80 0.65 18.95
CA GLU A 107 -5.20 -0.13 17.77
C GLU A 107 -4.06 -1.03 17.29
N ALA A 108 -2.84 -0.51 17.18
CA ALA A 108 -1.69 -1.28 16.72
C ALA A 108 -1.32 -2.42 17.70
N GLY A 109 -1.26 -2.14 19.01
CA GLY A 109 -0.93 -3.12 20.04
C GLY A 109 -1.96 -4.24 20.16
N ALA A 110 -3.25 -3.89 20.19
CA ALA A 110 -4.34 -4.87 20.23
C ALA A 110 -4.37 -5.74 18.96
N ALA A 111 -4.14 -5.14 17.78
CA ALA A 111 -4.14 -5.85 16.51
C ALA A 111 -2.97 -6.84 16.39
N ARG A 112 -1.78 -6.46 16.87
CA ARG A 112 -0.62 -7.37 16.99
C ARG A 112 -0.89 -8.51 17.96
N PHE A 113 -1.52 -8.23 19.10
CA PHE A 113 -1.85 -9.25 20.09
C PHE A 113 -2.75 -10.35 19.50
N LEU A 114 -3.76 -9.98 18.71
CA LEU A 114 -4.72 -10.90 18.10
C LEU A 114 -4.36 -11.38 16.69
N ASP A 115 -3.26 -10.87 16.13
CA ASP A 115 -2.82 -11.08 14.74
C ASP A 115 -3.94 -10.75 13.72
N GLN A 116 -4.78 -9.75 14.01
CA GLN A 116 -6.01 -9.45 13.26
C GLN A 116 -6.32 -7.94 13.22
N GLY A 117 -6.87 -7.44 12.10
CA GLY A 117 -7.33 -6.06 11.98
C GLY A 117 -8.28 -5.82 10.80
N ASN A 118 -8.95 -4.67 10.77
CA ASN A 118 -9.56 -4.08 9.58
C ASN A 118 -8.71 -2.90 9.10
N CYS A 119 -9.24 -2.05 8.23
CA CYS A 119 -8.53 -0.90 7.65
C CYS A 119 -7.88 0.02 8.70
N SER A 120 -8.56 0.33 9.80
CA SER A 120 -8.01 1.15 10.89
C SER A 120 -6.78 0.53 11.55
N GLU A 121 -6.87 -0.73 11.95
CA GLU A 121 -5.76 -1.42 12.59
C GLU A 121 -4.58 -1.67 11.63
N HIS A 122 -4.87 -1.94 10.34
CA HIS A 122 -3.83 -2.02 9.31
C HIS A 122 -3.13 -0.66 9.13
N ALA A 123 -3.89 0.43 9.09
CA ALA A 123 -3.35 1.78 9.02
C ALA A 123 -2.51 2.11 10.26
N ALA A 124 -2.98 1.78 11.47
CA ALA A 124 -2.27 2.02 12.71
C ALA A 124 -0.93 1.28 12.75
N ILE A 125 -0.90 -0.02 12.41
CA ILE A 125 0.35 -0.80 12.35
C ILE A 125 1.29 -0.25 11.29
N ALA A 126 0.79 0.04 10.08
CA ALA A 126 1.61 0.61 9.01
C ALA A 126 2.21 1.96 9.45
N LEU A 127 1.44 2.79 10.14
CA LEU A 127 1.88 4.09 10.65
C LEU A 127 3.04 3.94 11.64
N VAL A 128 2.90 3.09 12.65
CA VAL A 128 3.96 2.92 13.67
C VAL A 128 5.21 2.24 13.11
N LEU A 129 5.06 1.30 12.16
CA LEU A 129 6.19 0.64 11.51
C LEU A 129 6.95 1.62 10.60
N ALA A 130 6.23 2.36 9.77
CA ALA A 130 6.82 3.37 8.89
C ALA A 130 7.45 4.51 9.69
N GLY A 131 6.81 4.97 10.77
CA GLY A 131 7.30 6.03 11.65
C GLY A 131 8.70 5.76 12.23
N ARG A 132 9.04 4.49 12.49
CA ARG A 132 10.38 4.09 12.95
C ARG A 132 11.47 4.29 11.90
N THR A 133 11.11 4.22 10.62
CA THR A 133 12.03 4.30 9.47
C THR A 133 11.89 5.60 8.68
N MET A 134 11.03 6.52 9.11
CA MET A 134 10.84 7.79 8.42
C MET A 134 11.98 8.78 8.67
N LYS A 135 12.18 9.67 7.70
CA LYS A 135 13.21 10.72 7.74
C LYS A 135 12.70 11.94 8.52
N ASP A 136 13.63 12.78 8.97
CA ASP A 136 13.30 13.92 9.86
C ASP A 136 12.47 15.01 9.16
N ASP A 137 12.52 15.10 7.83
CA ASP A 137 11.71 16.00 7.03
C ASP A 137 10.44 15.33 6.46
N GLU A 138 10.11 14.14 6.97
CA GLU A 138 8.88 13.42 6.63
C GLU A 138 7.84 13.52 7.76
N THR A 139 6.58 13.27 7.42
CA THR A 139 5.47 13.30 8.35
C THR A 139 4.49 12.18 8.01
N MET A 140 4.04 11.48 9.03
CA MET A 140 3.01 10.46 8.92
C MET A 140 1.64 11.08 9.00
N PHE A 141 0.68 10.51 8.27
CA PHE A 141 -0.72 10.83 8.43
C PHE A 141 -1.51 9.54 8.57
N TYR A 142 -2.49 9.57 9.45
CA TYR A 142 -3.60 8.63 9.40
C TYR A 142 -4.66 9.22 8.48
N ALA A 143 -4.91 8.58 7.35
CA ALA A 143 -5.80 9.08 6.32
C ALA A 143 -7.12 8.30 6.32
N THR A 144 -8.20 9.00 5.99
CA THR A 144 -9.55 8.43 5.89
C THR A 144 -10.24 8.93 4.63
N THR A 145 -11.21 8.17 4.12
CA THR A 145 -12.10 8.64 3.07
C THR A 145 -13.04 9.74 3.58
N ARG A 146 -13.33 10.74 2.73
CA ARG A 146 -14.35 11.78 2.99
C ARG A 146 -15.77 11.35 2.63
N THR A 147 -15.92 10.25 1.88
CA THR A 147 -17.16 9.89 1.19
C THR A 147 -17.53 8.41 1.41
N LYS A 148 -18.57 7.95 0.68
CA LYS A 148 -19.51 6.82 0.89
C LYS A 148 -19.02 5.48 1.48
N MET A 149 -17.72 5.23 1.61
CA MET A 149 -17.17 4.04 2.24
C MET A 149 -16.14 4.47 3.28
N ASP A 150 -16.42 4.22 4.57
CA ASP A 150 -15.47 4.41 5.66
C ASP A 150 -14.26 3.49 5.47
N HIS A 151 -13.09 4.08 5.26
CA HIS A 151 -11.83 3.37 5.00
C HIS A 151 -10.65 4.19 5.52
N GLY A 152 -9.64 3.53 6.07
CA GLY A 152 -8.46 4.14 6.68
C GLY A 152 -7.14 3.53 6.18
N TRP A 153 -6.12 4.37 6.01
CA TRP A 153 -4.76 3.97 5.59
C TRP A 153 -3.70 4.90 6.18
N ALA A 154 -2.43 4.49 6.11
CA ALA A 154 -1.31 5.35 6.53
C ALA A 154 -0.68 6.05 5.32
N VAL A 155 -0.13 7.23 5.53
CA VAL A 155 0.57 8.01 4.49
C VAL A 155 1.88 8.56 5.04
N ILE A 156 2.97 8.44 4.27
CA ILE A 156 4.19 9.22 4.48
C ILE A 156 4.14 10.44 3.54
N SER A 157 4.50 11.60 4.05
CA SER A 157 4.60 12.85 3.29
C SER A 157 5.91 13.56 3.51
N ARG A 158 6.39 14.30 2.50
CA ARG A 158 7.47 15.29 2.64
C ARG A 158 6.95 16.73 2.71
N ASN A 159 5.63 16.91 2.67
CA ASN A 159 5.01 18.23 2.68
C ASN A 159 4.09 18.39 3.91
N PRO A 160 4.68 18.60 5.10
CA PRO A 160 3.92 18.73 6.35
C PRO A 160 3.01 19.98 6.38
N LEU A 161 3.30 21.01 5.57
CA LEU A 161 2.84 22.39 5.80
C LEU A 161 1.64 22.83 4.94
N HIS A 162 0.88 21.92 4.34
CA HIS A 162 -0.41 22.25 3.70
C HIS A 162 -1.63 21.75 4.48
N ALA A 163 -1.48 21.50 5.78
CA ALA A 163 -2.61 21.52 6.68
C ALA A 163 -3.13 22.97 6.77
N LYS A 164 -4.18 23.30 6.01
CA LYS A 164 -5.02 24.41 6.45
C LYS A 164 -5.53 23.98 7.83
N HIS A 165 -5.31 24.81 8.84
CA HIS A 165 -6.07 24.75 10.08
C HIS A 165 -7.52 25.12 9.75
N ASP A 166 -8.21 24.27 8.98
CA ASP A 166 -9.65 24.26 8.95
C ASP A 166 -10.08 23.47 10.18
N THR A 167 -10.01 24.14 11.33
CA THR A 167 -10.57 23.64 12.57
C THR A 167 -12.09 23.71 12.44
N GLY A 168 -12.66 22.80 11.64
CA GLY A 168 -14.04 22.38 11.85
C GLY A 168 -14.20 21.90 13.30
N ASN A 169 -15.45 21.74 13.75
CA ASN A 169 -15.90 21.49 15.14
C ASN A 169 -15.19 20.38 15.96
N HIS A 170 -14.15 19.73 15.45
CA HIS A 170 -13.39 18.66 16.09
C HIS A 170 -11.88 18.93 16.23
N GLY A 171 -11.36 20.10 15.81
CA GLY A 171 -9.96 20.49 16.06
C GLY A 171 -8.89 19.68 15.31
N ILE A 172 -9.28 18.80 14.39
CA ILE A 172 -8.35 17.96 13.61
C ILE A 172 -7.88 18.74 12.37
N ALA A 173 -6.57 18.99 12.27
CA ALA A 173 -5.98 19.55 11.07
C ALA A 173 -6.16 18.56 9.90
N SER A 174 -6.83 19.01 8.84
CA SER A 174 -7.17 18.24 7.66
C SER A 174 -6.40 18.80 6.46
N ARG A 175 -5.70 17.93 5.71
CA ARG A 175 -5.06 18.32 4.45
C ARG A 175 -5.53 17.47 3.28
N THR A 176 -5.46 18.07 2.10
CA THR A 176 -5.68 17.35 0.84
C THR A 176 -4.41 16.57 0.49
N PRO A 177 -4.55 15.33 -0.02
CA PRO A 177 -3.46 14.60 -0.65
C PRO A 177 -2.68 15.42 -1.68
N THR A 178 -1.37 15.25 -1.71
CA THR A 178 -0.49 15.72 -2.78
C THR A 178 -0.01 14.54 -3.62
N PRO A 179 0.30 14.73 -4.92
CA PRO A 179 0.76 13.64 -5.78
C PRO A 179 2.03 12.93 -5.29
N ASP A 180 2.83 13.57 -4.45
CA ASP A 180 4.10 13.04 -3.93
C ASP A 180 3.95 12.30 -2.60
N ASP A 181 2.75 12.29 -2.03
CA ASP A 181 2.46 11.51 -0.83
C ASP A 181 2.45 10.02 -1.17
N VAL A 182 3.02 9.19 -0.29
CA VAL A 182 3.06 7.73 -0.46
C VAL A 182 2.08 7.08 0.50
N VAL A 183 1.15 6.31 -0.09
CA VAL A 183 0.06 5.60 0.58
C VAL A 183 0.52 4.20 0.94
N MET A 184 0.32 3.82 2.20
CA MET A 184 0.49 2.48 2.73
C MET A 184 -0.88 1.96 3.15
N ASP A 185 -1.57 1.32 2.21
CA ASP A 185 -2.84 0.67 2.46
C ASP A 185 -2.63 -0.84 2.55
N ALA A 186 -2.24 -1.30 3.74
CA ALA A 186 -1.99 -2.73 3.97
C ALA A 186 -3.27 -3.57 3.99
N TRP A 187 -4.44 -2.93 4.14
CA TRP A 187 -5.74 -3.60 4.04
C TRP A 187 -6.17 -3.78 2.59
N ALA A 188 -5.90 -2.84 1.69
CA ALA A 188 -6.15 -3.04 0.26
C ALA A 188 -5.19 -4.06 -0.36
N GLU A 189 -5.53 -4.61 -1.53
CA GLU A 189 -4.64 -5.48 -2.33
C GLU A 189 -3.63 -4.67 -3.15
N GLY A 190 -2.40 -5.17 -3.28
CA GLY A 190 -1.36 -4.51 -4.09
C GLY A 190 -0.34 -3.73 -3.27
N PRO A 191 0.51 -2.91 -3.95
CA PRO A 191 1.66 -2.29 -3.32
C PRO A 191 1.31 -0.97 -2.63
N ALA A 192 2.30 -0.41 -1.93
CA ALA A 192 2.34 1.01 -1.64
C ALA A 192 2.36 1.81 -2.96
N VAL A 193 1.64 2.93 -3.01
CA VAL A 193 1.47 3.74 -4.21
C VAL A 193 1.57 5.23 -3.90
N PHE A 194 1.87 6.05 -4.90
CA PHE A 194 1.68 7.49 -4.77
C PHE A 194 0.18 7.83 -4.69
N ALA A 195 -0.16 8.83 -3.89
CA ALA A 195 -1.55 9.17 -3.58
C ALA A 195 -2.40 9.47 -4.82
N GLY A 196 -1.80 10.07 -5.86
CA GLY A 196 -2.48 10.35 -7.12
C GLY A 196 -2.88 9.10 -7.93
N ASP A 197 -2.27 7.95 -7.64
CA ASP A 197 -2.52 6.68 -8.33
C ASP A 197 -3.39 5.72 -7.51
N GLY A 198 -3.65 6.03 -6.23
CA GLY A 198 -4.39 5.13 -5.35
C GLY A 198 -5.91 5.22 -5.49
N THR A 199 -6.60 4.11 -5.18
CA THR A 199 -8.07 4.00 -5.25
C THR A 199 -8.77 4.96 -4.30
N PHE A 200 -8.29 5.06 -3.06
CA PHE A 200 -8.94 5.85 -1.99
C PHE A 200 -8.27 7.21 -1.74
N SER A 201 -7.03 7.38 -2.20
CA SER A 201 -6.17 8.50 -1.83
C SER A 201 -6.25 9.71 -2.75
N LYS A 202 -7.20 9.71 -3.69
CA LYS A 202 -7.38 10.85 -4.59
C LYS A 202 -7.84 12.09 -3.81
N PRO A 203 -7.43 13.31 -4.22
CA PRO A 203 -7.73 14.56 -3.53
C PRO A 203 -9.21 14.84 -3.24
N ASP A 204 -10.10 14.35 -4.11
CA ASP A 204 -11.56 14.49 -3.99
C ASP A 204 -12.21 13.42 -3.11
N ALA A 205 -11.50 12.32 -2.85
CA ALA A 205 -12.00 11.15 -2.14
C ALA A 205 -11.57 11.07 -0.67
N SER A 206 -10.55 11.83 -0.24
CA SER A 206 -9.89 11.62 1.06
C SER A 206 -9.58 12.88 1.87
N THR A 207 -9.48 12.66 3.18
CA THR A 207 -8.88 13.58 4.14
C THR A 207 -7.62 12.94 4.69
N TYR A 208 -6.54 13.70 4.76
CA TYR A 208 -5.44 13.33 5.64
C TYR A 208 -5.66 14.02 6.97
N GLU A 209 -5.90 13.20 7.97
CA GLU A 209 -6.08 13.63 9.34
C GLU A 209 -4.73 13.50 10.06
N ARG A 210 -4.57 14.29 11.13
CA ARG A 210 -3.66 13.94 12.24
C ARG A 210 -2.19 13.77 11.80
N PRO A 211 -1.50 14.85 11.39
CA PRO A 211 -0.06 14.80 11.14
C PRO A 211 0.67 14.30 12.37
N THR A 212 1.55 13.33 12.19
CA THR A 212 2.39 12.74 13.25
C THR A 212 3.84 12.86 12.82
N ASP A 213 4.64 13.56 13.62
CA ASP A 213 6.08 13.67 13.39
C ASP A 213 6.83 12.40 13.82
N ARG A 214 8.16 12.40 13.69
CA ARG A 214 8.99 11.21 13.90
C ARG A 214 8.97 10.74 15.33
N GLU A 215 9.12 11.68 16.25
CA GLU A 215 9.12 11.40 17.68
C GLU A 215 7.76 10.84 18.11
N SER A 216 6.67 11.46 17.66
CA SER A 216 5.31 11.03 17.98
C SER A 216 4.99 9.64 17.39
N ALA A 217 5.44 9.37 16.16
CA ALA A 217 5.22 8.08 15.52
C ALA A 217 6.05 6.95 16.17
N GLN A 218 7.27 7.26 16.61
CA GLN A 218 8.11 6.33 17.38
C GLN A 218 7.50 6.03 18.74
N PHE A 219 7.09 7.07 19.47
CA PHE A 219 6.39 6.95 20.73
C PHE A 219 5.14 6.07 20.59
N ALA A 220 4.34 6.28 19.54
CA ALA A 220 3.17 5.44 19.28
C ALA A 220 3.54 3.97 19.03
N GLY A 221 4.65 3.71 18.34
CA GLY A 221 5.17 2.35 18.17
C GLY A 221 5.58 1.69 19.49
N ASP A 222 6.27 2.43 20.36
CA ASP A 222 6.75 1.91 21.64
C ASP A 222 5.60 1.68 22.61
N ALA A 223 4.60 2.57 22.63
CA ALA A 223 3.37 2.37 23.38
C ALA A 223 2.57 1.17 22.86
N ALA A 224 2.51 0.94 21.54
CA ALA A 224 1.90 -0.26 20.97
C ALA A 224 2.59 -1.55 21.45
N ASP A 225 3.93 -1.54 21.55
CA ASP A 225 4.71 -2.68 22.04
C ASP A 225 4.40 -2.97 23.53
N ILE A 226 4.25 -1.92 24.35
CA ILE A 226 3.87 -2.05 25.77
C ILE A 226 2.46 -2.64 25.90
N ILE A 227 1.49 -2.14 25.13
CA ILE A 227 0.11 -2.62 25.14
C ILE A 227 0.04 -4.09 24.74
N GLU A 228 0.75 -4.47 23.67
CA GLU A 228 0.83 -5.87 23.25
C GLU A 228 1.42 -6.76 24.34
N ALA A 229 2.54 -6.34 24.95
CA ALA A 229 3.19 -7.09 26.03
C ALA A 229 2.25 -7.26 27.23
N HIS A 230 1.58 -6.19 27.64
CA HIS A 230 0.62 -6.23 28.74
C HIS A 230 -0.55 -7.21 28.46
N LEU A 231 -1.13 -7.16 27.26
CA LEU A 231 -2.18 -8.11 26.84
C LEU A 231 -1.69 -9.56 26.89
N ARG A 232 -0.44 -9.82 26.50
CA ARG A 232 0.17 -11.17 26.56
C ARG A 232 0.46 -11.63 27.98
N GLU A 233 0.67 -10.72 28.93
CA GLU A 233 0.85 -11.04 30.34
C GLU A 233 -0.47 -11.31 31.07
N THR A 234 -1.53 -10.58 30.72
CA THR A 234 -2.82 -10.63 31.43
C THR A 234 -3.82 -11.64 30.84
N THR A 235 -3.69 -11.98 29.56
CA THR A 235 -4.63 -12.88 28.87
C THR A 235 -3.98 -13.60 27.68
N THR A 236 -4.78 -14.35 26.92
CA THR A 236 -4.35 -14.98 25.67
C THR A 236 -5.35 -14.67 24.55
N PRO A 237 -4.92 -14.68 23.27
CA PRO A 237 -5.82 -14.49 22.14
C PRO A 237 -7.05 -15.43 22.21
N GLU A 238 -6.84 -16.70 22.55
CA GLU A 238 -7.90 -17.71 22.66
C GLU A 238 -8.88 -17.38 23.79
N ASN A 239 -8.40 -16.83 24.90
CA ASN A 239 -9.26 -16.40 26.01
C ASN A 239 -10.13 -15.22 25.58
N GLU A 240 -9.59 -14.22 24.89
CA GLU A 240 -10.38 -13.08 24.37
C GLU A 240 -11.39 -13.51 23.30
N ILE A 241 -10.99 -14.41 22.39
CA ILE A 241 -11.89 -14.99 21.38
C ILE A 241 -13.03 -15.77 22.05
N ARG A 242 -12.73 -16.54 23.11
CA ARG A 242 -13.74 -17.28 23.86
C ARG A 242 -14.69 -16.34 24.59
N LYS A 243 -14.18 -15.31 25.29
CA LYS A 243 -15.00 -14.28 25.94
C LYS A 243 -16.01 -13.66 24.98
N PHE A 244 -15.57 -13.32 23.76
CA PHE A 244 -16.49 -12.82 22.72
C PHE A 244 -17.51 -13.89 22.30
N SER A 245 -17.06 -15.11 22.06
CA SER A 245 -17.93 -16.23 21.64
C SER A 245 -19.02 -16.53 22.67
N ASP A 246 -18.70 -16.43 23.96
CA ASP A 246 -19.63 -16.66 25.08
C ASP A 246 -20.72 -15.57 25.17
N THR A 247 -20.53 -14.40 24.53
CA THR A 247 -21.58 -13.36 24.48
C THR A 247 -22.78 -13.75 23.61
N GLY A 248 -22.64 -14.76 22.74
CA GLY A 248 -23.67 -15.15 21.78
C GLY A 248 -24.00 -14.07 20.73
N LYS A 249 -23.20 -12.99 20.63
CA LYS A 249 -23.36 -11.97 19.60
C LYS A 249 -23.10 -12.57 18.22
N PRO A 250 -23.91 -12.24 17.19
CA PRO A 250 -23.69 -12.74 15.84
C PRO A 250 -22.36 -12.25 15.27
N VAL A 251 -21.70 -13.13 14.52
CA VAL A 251 -20.46 -12.87 13.80
C VAL A 251 -20.80 -12.10 12.52
N GLY A 252 -20.60 -10.78 12.54
CA GLY A 252 -20.89 -9.88 11.43
C GLY A 252 -22.36 -9.46 11.26
N LYS A 253 -22.58 -8.30 10.64
CA LYS A 253 -23.90 -7.82 10.16
C LYS A 253 -24.01 -8.03 8.65
N PRO A 254 -25.22 -8.25 8.09
CA PRO A 254 -25.42 -8.20 6.64
C PRO A 254 -24.87 -6.88 6.06
N GLY A 255 -24.06 -6.97 5.00
CA GLY A 255 -23.45 -5.80 4.34
C GLY A 255 -22.17 -5.26 4.99
N TRP A 256 -21.65 -5.89 6.06
CA TRP A 256 -20.36 -5.52 6.66
C TRP A 256 -19.15 -6.06 5.88
N ARG A 257 -19.34 -7.15 5.11
CA ARG A 257 -18.29 -7.70 4.25
C ARG A 257 -18.19 -6.88 2.96
N GLN A 258 -16.96 -6.66 2.53
CA GLN A 258 -16.61 -5.89 1.35
C GLN A 258 -15.84 -6.76 0.36
N ASP A 259 -15.95 -6.45 -0.93
CA ASP A 259 -15.06 -7.04 -1.93
C ASP A 259 -13.61 -6.70 -1.63
N GLU A 260 -12.67 -7.49 -2.18
CA GLU A 260 -11.27 -7.09 -2.19
C GLU A 260 -11.08 -5.86 -3.08
N ILE A 261 -10.50 -4.80 -2.50
CA ILE A 261 -10.31 -3.53 -3.18
C ILE A 261 -8.81 -3.32 -3.42
N PRO A 262 -8.39 -3.01 -4.65
CA PRO A 262 -7.00 -2.72 -4.96
C PRO A 262 -6.56 -1.37 -4.38
N SER A 263 -5.31 -1.29 -3.92
CA SER A 263 -4.67 -0.04 -3.48
C SER A 263 -4.45 0.89 -4.66
N LEU A 264 -4.08 0.32 -5.82
CA LEU A 264 -3.90 1.02 -7.10
C LEU A 264 -5.23 1.18 -7.84
N ASP A 265 -5.46 2.36 -8.41
CA ASP A 265 -6.57 2.59 -9.33
C ASP A 265 -6.43 1.72 -10.59
N ARG A 266 -7.36 0.76 -10.74
CA ARG A 266 -7.39 -0.16 -11.88
C ARG A 266 -7.63 0.53 -13.21
N ASP A 267 -8.35 1.65 -13.25
CA ASP A 267 -8.61 2.36 -14.50
C ASP A 267 -7.33 3.02 -15.02
N LEU A 268 -6.52 3.57 -14.11
CA LEU A 268 -5.17 4.05 -14.43
C LEU A 268 -4.29 2.91 -14.95
N ALA A 269 -4.21 1.80 -14.21
CA ALA A 269 -3.38 0.65 -14.58
C ALA A 269 -3.75 0.11 -15.97
N ARG A 270 -5.06 -0.08 -16.23
CA ARG A 270 -5.58 -0.55 -17.52
C ARG A 270 -5.30 0.45 -18.64
N SER A 271 -5.56 1.74 -18.42
CA SER A 271 -5.29 2.78 -19.43
C SER A 271 -3.82 2.85 -19.85
N VAL A 272 -2.89 2.57 -18.93
CA VAL A 272 -1.46 2.47 -19.25
C VAL A 272 -1.15 1.23 -20.07
N LEU A 273 -1.67 0.06 -19.69
CA LEU A 273 -1.48 -1.19 -20.43
C LEU A 273 -2.05 -1.10 -21.85
N ASP A 274 -3.28 -0.61 -22.00
CA ASP A 274 -3.92 -0.43 -23.30
C ASP A 274 -3.09 0.47 -24.23
N ARG A 275 -2.45 1.52 -23.67
CA ARG A 275 -1.54 2.40 -24.43
C ARG A 275 -0.20 1.75 -24.79
N LEU A 276 0.27 0.77 -24.01
CA LEU A 276 1.46 0.01 -24.32
C LEU A 276 1.20 -1.01 -25.43
N ASP A 277 0.01 -1.59 -25.44
CA ASP A 277 -0.45 -2.56 -26.44
C ASP A 277 -0.85 -1.88 -27.76
N GLN A 278 -1.13 -0.58 -27.72
CA GLN A 278 -1.27 0.19 -28.94
C GLN A 278 0.06 0.24 -29.71
N PRO A 279 0.06 -0.10 -31.01
CA PRO A 279 1.20 0.15 -31.86
C PRO A 279 1.49 1.65 -31.82
N ALA A 280 2.60 2.04 -31.17
CA ALA A 280 3.00 3.42 -31.15
C ALA A 280 3.03 3.92 -32.60
N ALA A 281 2.20 4.91 -32.93
CA ALA A 281 2.32 5.66 -34.16
C ALA A 281 3.63 6.46 -34.08
N LEU A 282 4.75 5.76 -34.27
CA LEU A 282 6.01 6.36 -34.62
C LEU A 282 5.81 6.86 -36.04
N ILE A 283 5.55 8.17 -36.18
CA ILE A 283 5.63 8.82 -37.48
C ILE A 283 7.13 8.83 -37.81
N ALA A 284 7.54 7.95 -38.72
CA ALA A 284 8.78 8.14 -39.42
C ALA A 284 8.56 9.33 -40.34
N ASN A 285 9.23 10.45 -40.04
CA ASN A 285 9.30 11.56 -40.97
C ASN A 285 10.09 11.11 -42.21
N GLU A 286 9.87 11.76 -43.36
CA GLU A 286 10.58 11.44 -44.62
C GLU A 286 12.10 11.59 -44.51
N ASP A 287 12.60 12.26 -43.47
CA ASP A 287 14.01 12.45 -43.15
C ASP A 287 14.61 11.37 -42.23
N GLY A 288 13.83 10.37 -41.82
CA GLY A 288 14.28 9.30 -40.92
C GLY A 288 14.30 9.67 -39.43
N SER A 289 13.81 10.86 -39.06
CA SER A 289 13.60 11.21 -37.66
C SER A 289 12.35 10.53 -37.11
N VAL A 290 12.40 10.16 -35.83
CA VAL A 290 11.31 9.51 -35.11
C VAL A 290 10.78 10.51 -34.08
N GLU A 291 9.61 11.07 -34.34
CA GLU A 291 8.95 11.96 -33.39
C GLU A 291 7.96 11.16 -32.52
N ARG A 292 8.08 11.28 -31.19
CA ARG A 292 7.04 10.81 -30.26
C ARG A 292 5.87 11.78 -30.36
N LEU A 293 4.68 11.29 -30.72
CA LEU A 293 3.44 12.05 -30.55
C LEU A 293 3.31 12.48 -29.08
N ARG A 294 3.49 13.78 -28.81
CA ARG A 294 3.00 14.40 -27.58
C ARG A 294 1.46 14.43 -27.65
N PRO A 295 0.75 14.16 -26.54
CA PRO A 295 -0.70 14.25 -26.54
C PRO A 295 -1.09 15.73 -26.49
N ALA A 296 -1.59 16.25 -27.61
CA ALA A 296 -2.28 17.53 -27.65
C ALA A 296 -3.57 17.40 -28.47
N GLY A 297 -4.64 16.97 -27.80
CA GLY A 297 -6.04 17.36 -28.07
C GLY A 297 -6.54 17.44 -29.51
N GLY A 298 -6.08 16.59 -30.42
CA GLY A 298 -6.51 16.57 -31.83
C GLY A 298 -7.09 15.23 -32.22
N ASP A 299 -8.16 15.26 -33.02
CA ASP A 299 -8.86 14.09 -33.54
C ASP A 299 -7.89 13.04 -34.13
N PRO A 300 -8.15 11.73 -33.90
CA PRO A 300 -7.31 10.67 -34.41
C PRO A 300 -7.41 10.65 -35.94
N VAL A 301 -6.36 11.13 -36.61
CA VAL A 301 -6.21 10.97 -38.05
C VAL A 301 -6.00 9.48 -38.33
N ALA A 302 -7.03 8.85 -38.88
CA ALA A 302 -6.95 7.49 -39.39
C ALA A 302 -5.85 7.39 -40.46
N ARG A 303 -4.79 6.63 -40.18
CA ARG A 303 -3.83 6.21 -41.20
C ARG A 303 -3.49 4.72 -41.10
N THR A 304 -3.65 4.11 -42.27
CA THR A 304 -3.38 2.76 -42.76
C THR A 304 -2.14 2.04 -42.20
N GLY A 305 -2.37 0.91 -41.52
CA GLY A 305 -2.07 -0.40 -42.11
C GLY A 305 -0.62 -0.88 -42.21
N ALA A 306 0.26 -0.54 -41.27
CA ALA A 306 1.47 -1.35 -41.04
C ALA A 306 1.17 -2.32 -39.89
N GLU A 307 1.13 -3.63 -40.17
CA GLU A 307 1.15 -4.67 -39.13
C GLU A 307 2.39 -4.43 -38.26
N VAL A 308 2.17 -3.86 -37.08
CA VAL A 308 3.18 -3.88 -36.03
C VAL A 308 3.18 -5.30 -35.52
N LYS A 309 4.26 -6.03 -35.83
CA LYS A 309 4.47 -7.38 -35.31
C LYS A 309 4.42 -7.31 -33.78
N ASP A 310 3.65 -8.21 -33.17
CA ASP A 310 3.54 -8.39 -31.71
C ASP A 310 4.91 -8.38 -31.02
N ASP A 311 5.95 -8.90 -31.69
CA ASP A 311 7.36 -8.86 -31.28
C ASP A 311 7.86 -7.47 -30.83
N ARG A 312 7.39 -6.38 -31.44
CA ARG A 312 7.81 -5.00 -31.09
C ARG A 312 7.17 -4.51 -29.80
N VAL A 313 5.91 -4.86 -29.56
CA VAL A 313 5.18 -4.51 -28.33
C VAL A 313 5.82 -5.25 -27.16
N GLU A 314 6.05 -6.56 -27.33
CA GLU A 314 6.67 -7.40 -26.32
C GLU A 314 8.12 -6.97 -26.01
N LEU A 315 8.91 -6.62 -27.02
CA LEU A 315 10.26 -6.08 -26.81
C LEU A 315 10.23 -4.76 -26.03
N ARG A 316 9.29 -3.86 -26.31
CA ARG A 316 9.15 -2.58 -25.57
C ARG A 316 8.80 -2.83 -24.11
N LYS A 317 7.85 -3.73 -23.82
CA LYS A 317 7.49 -4.12 -22.45
C LYS A 317 8.70 -4.72 -21.73
N ALA A 318 9.42 -5.64 -22.37
CA ALA A 318 10.61 -6.27 -21.79
C ALA A 318 11.72 -5.25 -21.47
N ILE A 319 11.98 -4.28 -22.36
CA ILE A 319 12.97 -3.22 -22.11
C ILE A 319 12.55 -2.35 -20.92
N LEU A 320 11.28 -1.94 -20.84
CA LEU A 320 10.76 -1.13 -19.74
C LEU A 320 10.83 -1.89 -18.40
N ALA A 321 10.42 -3.16 -18.39
CA ALA A 321 10.46 -4.01 -17.20
C ALA A 321 11.89 -4.27 -16.73
N ALA A 322 12.84 -4.52 -17.65
CA ALA A 322 14.26 -4.62 -17.30
C ALA A 322 14.81 -3.30 -16.73
N SER A 323 14.38 -2.15 -17.24
CA SER A 323 14.76 -0.86 -16.65
C SER A 323 14.26 -0.72 -15.21
N VAL A 324 13.01 -1.09 -14.94
CA VAL A 324 12.44 -1.09 -13.58
C VAL A 324 13.21 -2.03 -12.65
N ALA A 325 13.51 -3.25 -13.10
CA ALA A 325 14.27 -4.23 -12.33
C ALA A 325 15.65 -3.69 -11.92
N ARG A 326 16.32 -2.96 -12.81
CA ARG A 326 17.60 -2.31 -12.49
C ARG A 326 17.45 -1.20 -11.46
N SER A 327 16.42 -0.36 -11.56
CA SER A 327 16.17 0.72 -10.60
C SER A 327 15.90 0.14 -9.21
N LEU A 328 15.11 -0.94 -9.11
CA LEU A 328 14.83 -1.63 -7.86
C LEU A 328 16.08 -2.25 -7.23
N GLY A 329 16.86 -3.02 -7.99
CA GLY A 329 18.04 -3.64 -7.39
C GLY A 329 19.14 -2.64 -7.01
N LYS A 330 19.19 -1.45 -7.64
CA LYS A 330 20.04 -0.35 -7.17
C LYS A 330 19.54 0.21 -5.83
N ALA A 331 18.23 0.32 -5.63
CA ALA A 331 17.65 0.80 -4.38
C ALA A 331 17.88 -0.21 -3.23
N SER A 332 17.62 -1.51 -3.46
CA SER A 332 17.74 -2.54 -2.42
C SER A 332 19.17 -2.82 -1.97
N LEU A 333 20.18 -2.57 -2.82
CA LEU A 333 21.58 -2.87 -2.51
C LEU A 333 22.41 -1.60 -2.13
N GLY A 334 21.82 -0.40 -2.20
CA GLY A 334 22.48 0.87 -1.91
C GLY A 334 23.33 1.42 -3.08
N GLU A 335 23.72 2.70 -3.01
CA GLU A 335 24.39 3.42 -4.11
C GLU A 335 25.73 2.81 -4.57
N HIS A 336 26.36 1.96 -3.75
CA HIS A 336 27.67 1.36 -3.99
C HIS A 336 27.62 -0.11 -4.43
N ALA A 337 26.43 -0.71 -4.49
CA ALA A 337 26.32 -2.08 -4.95
C ALA A 337 26.51 -2.20 -6.47
N PRO A 338 27.03 -3.35 -6.93
CA PRO A 338 27.08 -3.63 -8.36
C PRO A 338 25.65 -3.54 -8.92
N ALA A 339 25.47 -2.71 -9.95
CA ALA A 339 24.19 -2.60 -10.62
C ALA A 339 23.73 -3.99 -11.07
N VAL A 340 22.43 -4.29 -10.88
CA VAL A 340 21.81 -5.50 -11.44
C VAL A 340 22.19 -5.60 -12.91
N SER A 341 22.76 -6.74 -13.30
CA SER A 341 23.22 -6.90 -14.67
C SER A 341 22.02 -6.82 -15.62
N VAL A 342 22.25 -6.38 -16.85
CA VAL A 342 21.18 -6.32 -17.87
C VAL A 342 20.55 -7.70 -18.08
N ALA A 343 21.35 -8.77 -17.98
CA ALA A 343 20.86 -10.13 -18.09
C ALA A 343 19.93 -10.51 -16.92
N ASP A 344 20.27 -10.14 -15.69
CA ASP A 344 19.45 -10.43 -14.52
C ASP A 344 18.13 -9.65 -14.57
N ALA A 345 18.21 -8.36 -14.89
CA ALA A 345 17.03 -7.52 -15.07
C ALA A 345 16.10 -8.02 -16.19
N ALA A 346 16.66 -8.51 -17.30
CA ALA A 346 15.87 -9.10 -18.39
C ALA A 346 15.17 -10.40 -17.96
N ARG A 347 15.78 -11.19 -17.06
CA ARG A 347 15.15 -12.41 -16.53
C ARG A 347 13.93 -12.12 -15.64
N MET A 348 13.88 -10.94 -15.02
CA MET A 348 12.77 -10.52 -14.16
C MET A 348 11.63 -9.85 -14.92
N ALA A 349 11.84 -9.50 -16.20
CA ALA A 349 10.85 -8.77 -16.99
C ALA A 349 9.49 -9.48 -17.11
N PRO A 350 9.40 -10.81 -17.35
CA PRO A 350 8.11 -11.49 -17.43
C PRO A 350 7.29 -11.41 -16.13
N GLU A 351 7.94 -11.56 -14.98
CA GLU A 351 7.29 -11.50 -13.66
C GLU A 351 6.73 -10.10 -13.37
N ILE A 352 7.47 -9.05 -13.77
CA ILE A 352 7.02 -7.66 -13.62
C ILE A 352 5.80 -7.40 -14.50
N ILE A 353 5.81 -7.87 -15.75
CA ILE A 353 4.66 -7.73 -16.68
C ILE A 353 3.43 -8.45 -16.11
N GLU A 354 3.60 -9.70 -15.66
CA GLU A 354 2.51 -10.47 -15.05
C GLU A 354 1.94 -9.77 -13.81
N ALA A 355 2.82 -9.24 -12.94
CA ALA A 355 2.38 -8.48 -11.78
C ALA A 355 1.61 -7.21 -12.17
N THR A 356 2.04 -6.49 -13.21
CA THR A 356 1.31 -5.35 -13.76
C THR A 356 -0.09 -5.75 -14.23
N GLU A 357 -0.23 -6.87 -14.94
CA GLU A 357 -1.52 -7.37 -15.42
C GLU A 357 -2.46 -7.73 -14.25
N ARG A 358 -1.92 -8.38 -13.21
CA ARG A 358 -2.68 -8.67 -11.97
C ARG A 358 -3.18 -7.39 -11.30
N LEU A 359 -2.34 -6.34 -11.24
CA LEU A 359 -2.73 -5.05 -10.66
C LEU A 359 -3.85 -4.35 -11.46
N ALA A 360 -3.84 -4.45 -12.79
CA ALA A 360 -4.92 -3.92 -13.62
C ALA A 360 -6.25 -4.69 -13.42
N GLY A 361 -6.18 -5.94 -12.99
CA GLY A 361 -7.32 -6.83 -12.80
C GLY A 361 -7.92 -7.30 -14.14
N PRO A 362 -8.89 -8.23 -14.10
CA PRO A 362 -9.46 -8.81 -15.31
C PRO A 362 -10.10 -7.73 -16.19
N ASN A 363 -9.96 -7.87 -17.51
CA ASN A 363 -10.74 -7.06 -18.45
C ASN A 363 -12.22 -7.39 -18.26
N LYS A 364 -12.95 -6.49 -17.58
CA LYS A 364 -14.40 -6.53 -17.63
C LYS A 364 -14.78 -6.13 -19.06
N PRO A 365 -15.52 -6.97 -19.82
CA PRO A 365 -16.09 -6.51 -21.07
C PRO A 365 -16.94 -5.28 -20.75
N SER A 366 -16.76 -4.20 -21.51
CA SER A 366 -17.63 -3.03 -21.39
C SER A 366 -19.07 -3.52 -21.55
N GLU A 367 -19.89 -3.38 -20.51
CA GLU A 367 -21.34 -3.54 -20.66
C GLU A 367 -21.80 -2.49 -21.66
N SER A 368 -22.11 -2.95 -22.88
CA SER A 368 -22.55 -2.16 -24.02
C SER A 368 -24.03 -1.81 -23.94
#